data_AF-A0A3C0P0T0-F1
#
_entry.id   AF-A0A3C0P0T0-F1
#
_cell.length_a   1.000
_cell.length_b   1.000
_cell.length_c   1.000
_cell.angle_alpha   90.00
_cell.angle_beta   90.00
_cell.angle_gamma   90.00
#
_symmetry.space_group_name_H-M   'P 1'
#
loop_
_entity.id
_entity.type
_entity.pdbx_description
1 polymer ?
#
loop_
_entity_poly.entity_id
_entity_poly.type
_entity_poly.pdbx_seq_one_letter_code
_entity_poly.pdbx_strand_id
1 'polypeptide(L)'
;MKPSGIGGQALIEGIMMRHGDKYSCAVRKPDREIEVKVEQCRSVVPFPAIRKIPLVRGVVSFIDSMVIGLSTLMYSASFFEEEEEDEKEKEKLAGMTEDERKKKIQRDEKID
;
A
#
# COMPACT_ATOMS: atom_id res chain seq x y z
N MET A 1 20.56 10.12 -26.87
CA MET A 1 19.19 10.36 -26.35
C MET A 1 19.30 10.66 -24.85
N LYS A 2 18.53 11.60 -24.30
CA LYS A 2 18.49 11.83 -22.84
C LYS A 2 17.56 10.79 -22.19
N PRO A 3 17.92 10.23 -21.02
CA PRO A 3 17.04 9.30 -20.32
C PRO A 3 15.76 10.02 -19.89
N SER A 4 14.62 9.31 -19.90
CA SER A 4 13.32 9.86 -19.53
C SER A 4 13.21 10.28 -18.05
N GLY A 5 14.16 9.87 -17.21
CA GLY A 5 14.10 10.11 -15.76
C GLY A 5 12.94 9.38 -15.10
N ILE A 6 12.45 8.31 -15.73
CA ILE A 6 11.43 7.42 -15.18
C ILE A 6 12.14 6.22 -14.55
N GLY A 7 11.78 5.90 -13.31
CA GLY A 7 12.24 4.71 -12.60
C GLY A 7 11.08 4.04 -11.87
N GLY A 8 11.37 2.94 -11.18
CA GLY A 8 10.34 2.20 -10.47
C GLY A 8 10.89 1.19 -9.47
N GLN A 9 9.97 0.56 -8.75
CA GLN A 9 10.22 -0.50 -7.79
C GLN A 9 9.17 -1.59 -7.95
N ALA A 10 9.56 -2.85 -7.72
CA ALA A 10 8.60 -3.94 -7.60
C ALA A 10 7.86 -3.85 -6.25
N LEU A 11 6.56 -4.16 -6.28
CA LEU A 11 5.70 -4.27 -5.10
C LEU A 11 5.19 -5.71 -4.97
N ILE A 12 4.49 -6.01 -3.88
CA ILE A 12 3.80 -7.30 -3.73
C ILE A 12 2.65 -7.32 -4.75
N GLU A 13 2.71 -8.24 -5.69
CA GLU A 13 1.72 -8.38 -6.79
C GLU A 13 1.47 -7.08 -7.57
N GLY A 14 2.50 -6.23 -7.67
CA GLY A 14 2.37 -4.91 -8.26
C GLY A 14 3.67 -4.26 -8.69
N ILE A 15 3.54 -3.04 -9.22
CA ILE A 15 4.64 -2.20 -9.65
C ILE A 15 4.42 -0.75 -9.22
N MET A 16 5.51 -0.08 -8.87
CA MET A 16 5.56 1.36 -8.67
C MET A 16 6.43 2.01 -9.73
N MET A 17 5.95 3.10 -10.33
CA MET A 17 6.68 3.94 -11.28
C MET A 17 6.73 5.38 -10.78
N ARG A 18 7.86 6.06 -10.95
CA ARG A 18 8.08 7.44 -10.50
C ARG A 18 8.76 8.27 -11.58
N HIS A 19 8.29 9.51 -11.72
CA HIS A 19 8.92 10.55 -12.52
C HIS A 19 8.86 11.89 -11.79
N GLY A 20 10.03 12.45 -11.47
CA GLY A 20 10.13 13.68 -10.69
C GLY A 20 9.35 13.58 -9.36
N ASP A 21 8.36 14.46 -9.21
CA ASP A 21 7.54 14.61 -8.01
C ASP A 21 6.21 13.84 -8.08
N LYS A 22 6.07 12.89 -9.01
CA LYS A 22 4.87 12.06 -9.17
C LYS A 22 5.23 10.59 -9.18
N TYR A 23 4.43 9.77 -8.52
CA TYR A 23 4.52 8.31 -8.61
C TYR A 23 3.14 7.69 -8.79
N SER A 24 3.14 6.46 -9.30
CA SER A 24 1.95 5.63 -9.47
C SER A 24 2.25 4.21 -9.05
N CYS A 25 1.30 3.59 -8.37
CA CYS A 25 1.33 2.20 -7.96
C CYS A 25 0.20 1.46 -8.68
N ALA A 26 0.45 0.26 -9.19
CA ALA A 26 -0.57 -0.65 -9.67
C ALA A 26 -0.39 -1.99 -8.96
N VAL A 27 -1.43 -2.47 -8.29
CA VAL A 27 -1.40 -3.72 -7.49
C VAL A 27 -2.56 -4.59 -7.94
N ARG A 28 -2.30 -5.87 -8.18
CA ARG A 28 -3.33 -6.87 -8.44
C ARG A 28 -3.94 -7.30 -7.10
N LYS A 29 -5.21 -7.00 -6.90
CA LYS A 29 -5.99 -7.47 -5.75
C LYS A 29 -6.28 -8.98 -5.88
N PRO A 30 -6.65 -9.66 -4.79
CA PRO A 30 -6.98 -11.09 -4.84
C PRO A 30 -8.16 -11.44 -5.76
N ASP A 31 -9.14 -10.54 -5.86
CA ASP A 31 -10.27 -10.59 -6.81
C ASP A 31 -9.84 -10.51 -8.30
N ARG A 32 -8.53 -10.37 -8.57
CA ARG A 32 -7.87 -10.19 -9.87
C ARG A 32 -8.09 -8.84 -10.53
N GLU A 33 -8.75 -7.90 -9.87
CA GLU A 33 -8.79 -6.52 -10.31
C GLU A 33 -7.46 -5.81 -10.05
N ILE A 34 -7.19 -4.76 -10.82
CA ILE A 34 -5.97 -3.96 -10.67
C ILE A 34 -6.36 -2.62 -10.05
N GLU A 35 -5.90 -2.39 -8.83
CA GLU A 35 -6.03 -1.11 -8.14
C GLU A 35 -4.86 -0.20 -8.53
N VAL A 36 -5.17 1.04 -8.95
CA VAL A 36 -4.17 2.01 -9.38
C VAL A 36 -4.24 3.26 -8.50
N LYS A 37 -3.13 3.56 -7.82
CA LYS A 37 -2.98 4.75 -6.98
C LYS A 37 -1.99 5.72 -7.62
N VAL A 38 -2.34 7.00 -7.69
CA VAL A 38 -1.46 8.05 -8.24
C VAL A 38 -1.30 9.17 -7.22
N GLU A 39 -0.06 9.47 -6.84
CA GLU A 39 0.24 10.43 -5.78
C GLU A 39 1.43 11.34 -6.13
N GLN A 40 1.52 12.45 -5.40
CA GLN A 40 2.64 13.38 -5.50
C GLN A 40 3.68 13.10 -4.40
N CYS A 41 4.96 13.03 -4.78
CA CYS A 41 6.08 13.03 -3.85
C CYS A 41 6.22 14.42 -3.25
N ARG A 42 5.63 14.67 -2.08
CA ARG A 42 6.02 15.82 -1.27
C ARG A 42 7.32 15.47 -0.57
N SER A 43 8.37 16.27 -0.78
CA SER A 43 9.63 16.04 -0.07
C SER A 43 9.41 16.20 1.43
N VAL A 44 9.93 15.26 2.20
CA VAL A 44 9.79 15.24 3.67
C VAL A 44 10.61 16.38 4.29
N VAL A 45 11.62 16.89 3.57
CA VAL A 45 12.52 17.96 4.05
C VAL A 45 12.18 19.29 3.38
N PRO A 46 11.60 20.27 4.10
CA PRO A 46 11.11 21.52 3.54
C PRO A 46 12.20 22.57 3.27
N PHE A 47 13.49 22.26 3.49
CA PHE A 47 14.59 23.22 3.41
C PHE A 47 15.39 23.10 2.10
N PRO A 48 15.08 23.90 1.05
CA PRO A 48 15.76 23.82 -0.24
C PRO A 48 17.23 24.23 -0.18
N ALA A 49 17.64 25.03 0.80
CA ALA A 49 19.02 25.45 0.99
C ALA A 49 19.98 24.27 1.26
N ILE A 50 19.49 23.24 1.96
CA ILE A 50 20.29 22.10 2.40
C ILE A 50 20.57 21.12 1.23
N ARG A 51 19.71 21.12 0.20
CA ARG A 51 19.88 20.31 -1.03
C ARG A 51 21.03 20.76 -1.94
N LYS A 52 21.73 21.86 -1.60
CA LYS A 52 22.91 22.35 -2.34
C LYS A 52 24.20 21.61 -1.99
N ILE A 53 24.26 20.95 -0.83
CA ILE A 53 25.46 20.23 -0.37
C ILE A 53 25.37 18.77 -0.87
N PRO A 54 26.34 18.24 -1.65
CA PRO A 54 26.23 16.93 -2.30
C PRO A 54 25.91 15.76 -1.36
N LEU A 55 26.55 15.70 -0.19
CA LEU A 55 26.30 14.64 0.80
C LEU A 55 24.89 14.73 1.38
N VAL A 56 24.48 15.91 1.83
CA VAL A 56 23.18 16.11 2.45
C VAL A 56 22.05 15.96 1.43
N ARG A 57 22.26 16.42 0.20
CA ARG A 57 21.37 16.17 -0.94
C ARG A 57 21.12 14.68 -1.14
N GLY A 58 22.19 13.86 -1.08
CA GLY A 58 22.10 12.41 -1.18
C GLY A 58 21.25 11.79 -0.07
N VAL A 59 21.53 12.14 1.19
CA VAL A 59 20.78 11.63 2.35
C VAL A 59 19.31 12.01 2.30
N VAL A 60 18.99 13.28 1.98
CA VAL A 60 17.59 13.72 1.86
C VAL A 60 16.87 12.97 0.74
N SER A 61 17.50 12.82 -0.43
CA SER A 61 16.92 12.07 -1.53
C SER A 61 16.75 10.59 -1.21
N PHE A 62 17.65 10.01 -0.42
CA PHE A 62 17.57 8.63 0.02
C PHE A 62 16.39 8.43 0.99
N ILE A 63 16.24 9.30 1.98
CA ILE A 63 15.12 9.27 2.93
C ILE A 63 13.78 9.43 2.20
N ASP A 64 13.67 10.42 1.30
CA ASP A 64 12.46 10.62 0.49
C ASP A 64 12.09 9.33 -0.28
N SER A 65 13.07 8.71 -0.95
CA SER A 65 12.85 7.45 -1.69
C SER A 65 12.52 6.27 -0.79
N MET A 66 13.14 6.18 0.39
CA MET A 66 12.90 5.10 1.36
C MET A 66 11.48 5.20 1.93
N VAL A 67 11.02 6.40 2.32
CA VAL A 67 9.67 6.62 2.83
C VAL A 67 8.62 6.23 1.79
N ILE A 68 8.79 6.68 0.54
CA ILE A 68 7.88 6.31 -0.56
C ILE A 68 7.92 4.81 -0.80
N GLY A 69 9.12 4.22 -0.93
CA GLY A 69 9.29 2.79 -1.21
C GLY A 69 8.60 1.92 -0.17
N LEU A 70 8.81 2.21 1.12
CA LEU A 70 8.16 1.50 2.23
C LEU A 70 6.65 1.72 2.23
N SER A 71 6.18 2.96 2.06
CA SER A 71 4.74 3.27 2.00
C SER A 71 4.04 2.51 0.88
N THR A 72 4.62 2.46 -0.32
CA THR A 72 4.03 1.75 -1.46
C THR A 72 4.07 0.24 -1.30
N LEU A 73 5.09 -0.30 -0.62
CA LEU A 73 5.18 -1.72 -0.29
C LEU A 73 4.10 -2.11 0.71
N MET A 74 3.91 -1.33 1.77
CA MET A 74 2.85 -1.56 2.77
C MET A 74 1.46 -1.43 2.14
N TYR A 75 1.26 -0.44 1.27
CA TYR A 75 0.03 -0.32 0.49
C TYR A 75 -0.26 -1.56 -0.36
N SER A 76 0.75 -2.16 -0.99
CA SER A 76 0.53 -3.40 -1.73
C SER A 76 0.24 -4.61 -0.83
N ALA A 77 0.79 -4.64 0.38
CA ALA A 77 0.60 -5.72 1.33
C ALA A 77 -0.81 -5.72 1.94
N SER A 78 -1.40 -4.54 2.18
CA SER A 78 -2.71 -4.43 2.85
C SER A 78 -3.84 -5.13 2.10
N PHE A 79 -3.75 -5.25 0.77
CA PHE A 79 -4.75 -5.98 -0.04
C PHE A 79 -4.77 -7.50 0.21
N PHE A 80 -3.74 -8.05 0.82
CA PHE A 80 -3.65 -9.48 1.14
C PHE A 80 -3.93 -9.76 2.63
N GLU A 81 -3.73 -8.77 3.50
CA GLU A 81 -4.12 -8.88 4.92
C GLU A 81 -5.64 -8.86 5.10
N GLU A 82 -6.36 -8.02 4.34
CA GLU A 82 -7.83 -7.96 4.36
C GLU A 82 -8.48 -9.31 3.99
N GLU A 83 -7.92 -10.04 3.03
CA GLU A 83 -8.43 -11.34 2.61
C GLU A 83 -8.21 -12.43 3.67
N GLU A 84 -7.06 -12.43 4.37
CA GLU A 84 -6.81 -13.38 5.45
C GLU A 84 -7.80 -13.23 6.61
N GLU A 85 -8.23 -12.00 6.93
CA GLU A 85 -9.24 -11.77 7.97
C GLU A 85 -10.62 -12.24 7.52
N ASP A 86 -11.01 -11.93 6.27
CA ASP A 86 -12.26 -12.38 5.66
C ASP A 86 -12.34 -13.91 5.53
N GLU A 87 -11.26 -14.57 5.12
CA GLU A 87 -11.19 -16.02 5.03
C GLU A 87 -11.28 -16.67 6.41
N LYS A 88 -10.56 -16.16 7.42
CA LYS A 88 -10.64 -16.66 8.80
C LYS A 88 -12.03 -16.46 9.39
N GLU A 89 -12.72 -15.39 9.06
CA GLU A 89 -14.10 -15.19 9.53
C GLU A 89 -15.08 -16.14 8.83
N LYS A 90 -14.93 -16.35 7.51
CA LYS A 90 -15.72 -17.32 6.74
C LYS A 90 -15.49 -18.76 7.21
N GLU A 91 -14.25 -19.16 7.49
CA GLU A 91 -13.92 -20.48 8.05
C GLU A 91 -14.52 -20.66 9.45
N LYS A 92 -14.42 -19.65 10.31
CA LYS A 92 -15.05 -19.68 11.64
C LYS A 92 -16.57 -19.83 11.52
N LEU A 93 -17.23 -19.06 10.64
CA LEU A 93 -18.65 -19.22 10.39
C LEU A 93 -18.98 -20.60 9.82
N ALA A 94 -18.16 -21.14 8.92
CA ALA A 94 -18.37 -22.46 8.32
C ALA A 94 -18.17 -23.62 9.31
N GLY A 95 -17.28 -23.46 10.31
CA GLY A 95 -17.06 -24.45 11.37
C GLY A 95 -18.09 -24.42 12.50
N MET A 96 -18.88 -23.35 12.64
CA MET A 96 -19.92 -23.22 13.67
C MET A 96 -21.12 -24.11 13.38
N THR A 97 -21.66 -24.75 14.41
CA THR A 97 -22.93 -25.50 14.34
C THR A 97 -24.12 -24.56 14.10
N GLU A 98 -25.22 -25.09 13.53
CA GLU A 98 -26.37 -24.26 13.15
C GLU A 98 -26.96 -23.43 14.31
N ASP A 99 -26.92 -23.97 15.53
CA ASP A 99 -27.37 -23.28 16.74
C ASP A 99 -26.44 -22.12 17.15
N GLU A 100 -25.14 -22.25 16.91
CA GLU A 100 -24.15 -21.21 17.18
C GLU A 100 -24.25 -20.07 16.15
N ARG A 101 -24.51 -20.39 14.87
CA ARG A 101 -24.75 -19.39 13.83
C ARG A 101 -26.01 -18.58 14.11
N LYS A 102 -27.13 -19.25 14.47
CA LYS A 102 -28.39 -18.57 14.83
C LYS A 102 -28.23 -17.65 16.04
N LYS A 103 -27.44 -18.04 17.05
CA LYS A 103 -27.11 -17.19 18.20
C LYS A 103 -26.23 -16.00 17.85
N LYS A 104 -25.27 -16.14 16.94
CA LYS A 104 -24.40 -15.02 16.50
C LYS A 104 -25.22 -13.99 15.71
N ILE A 105 -26.03 -14.44 14.75
CA ILE A 105 -26.89 -13.56 13.93
C ILE A 105 -27.91 -12.80 14.82
N GLN A 106 -28.56 -13.47 15.78
CA GLN A 106 -29.45 -12.80 16.73
C GLN A 106 -28.76 -11.82 17.68
N ARG A 107 -27.45 -12.00 17.91
CA ARG A 107 -26.66 -11.12 18.77
C ARG A 107 -26.23 -9.87 18.02
N ASP A 108 -25.87 -10.02 16.76
CA ASP A 108 -25.46 -8.92 15.89
C ASP A 108 -26.66 -8.03 15.50
N GLU A 109 -27.85 -8.60 15.25
CA GLU A 109 -29.11 -7.84 15.03
C GLU A 109 -29.61 -7.06 16.26
N LYS A 110 -29.09 -7.33 17.45
CA LYS A 110 -29.45 -6.64 18.71
C LYS A 110 -28.51 -5.49 19.07
N ILE A 111 -27.43 -5.33 18.31
CA ILE A 111 -26.37 -4.35 18.58
C ILE A 111 -26.51 -3.09 17.69
N ASP A 112 -27.33 -3.16 16.63
CA ASP A 112 -27.90 -1.99 15.94
C ASP A 112 -29.12 -1.41 16.71
#